data_AF-A0A7X3VUV2-F1
#
_entry.id   AF-A0A7X3VUV2-F1
#
_cell.length_a   1.000
_cell.length_b   1.000
_cell.length_c   1.000
_cell.angle_alpha   90.00
_cell.angle_beta   90.00
_cell.angle_gamma   90.00
#
_symmetry.space_group_name_H-M   'P 1'
#
loop_
_entity.id
_entity.type
_entity.pdbx_description
1 polymer ?
#
loop_
_entity_poly.entity_id
_entity_poly.type
_entity_poly.pdbx_seq_one_letter_code
_entity_poly.pdbx_strand_id
1 'polypeptide(L)'
;MLQTTFELLREAAETIRLPPAELEKFLLPEKVRDFTVKLNSGKEFQAYRIGHNDHFGPFKGGIRYHPTVDLDETRALATLMSLKIACVGVPFGGGKGGVKLDPAELGPGDLEEVSKAYVRHLKDHIGPLSDVPAPDVNTSPQIMDWMAEEYSRLTGDVSGTAFTGKSLSMGGSLGRLEATGRGGVIVLDQILRLRDETKRPLRIALQGCGNVGGHFADIITKEHPDWQLVAVADVSAALRSRVGALPWAEIATHLEQGRPLGDFGREDLETISQQELLELDVDVLVLAALGDVVDASNQAGLRARYVLELANSPLSREALEAVSARGCLIIPGLLASSGGVITSYLEYCQNIIGACWPLEQVNQRMASIITTAGLHIHNFAEDNGLKLYQAAFCYGLAQFFIDAQDFKPPLPKDAELLNDYGWQTHPLTGIRTKRNGVDLKAAIGDPVKAVGYGKVIQVGWQGQWGQMVTVEHRFGLRTVYAHLENILVAEGDLIKTGQALGVVGSTGVTFGSYLHFAVLQHYRWVDPKPFLKEWGWRPPAEPVRP
;
A
#
# COMPACT_ATOMS: atom_id res chain seq x y z
N MET A 1 2.84 8.41 19.43
CA MET A 1 2.86 8.12 17.97
C MET A 1 4.27 7.92 17.39
N LEU A 2 5.13 8.94 17.29
CA LEU A 2 6.42 8.77 16.59
C LEU A 2 7.31 7.68 17.18
N GLN A 3 7.48 7.71 18.51
CA GLN A 3 8.26 6.70 19.21
C GLN A 3 7.70 5.28 18.94
N THR A 4 6.39 5.12 19.04
CA THR A 4 5.67 3.88 18.73
C THR A 4 5.95 3.38 17.31
N THR A 5 5.87 4.27 16.31
CA THR A 5 6.20 3.95 14.91
C THR A 5 7.65 3.48 14.77
N PHE A 6 8.58 4.14 15.45
CA PHE A 6 10.01 3.80 15.38
C PHE A 6 10.32 2.47 16.09
N GLU A 7 9.64 2.15 17.19
CA GLU A 7 9.77 0.87 17.87
C GLU A 7 9.26 -0.29 17.01
N LEU A 8 8.08 -0.15 16.39
CA LEU A 8 7.55 -1.15 15.44
C LEU A 8 8.50 -1.35 14.23
N LEU A 9 9.14 -0.27 13.77
CA LEU A 9 10.15 -0.35 12.71
C LEU A 9 11.44 -1.04 13.17
N ARG A 10 11.87 -0.85 14.41
CA ARG A 10 13.04 -1.55 14.99
C ARG A 10 12.77 -3.04 15.09
N GLU A 11 11.60 -3.45 15.59
CA GLU A 11 11.20 -4.86 15.61
C GLU A 11 11.14 -5.47 14.21
N ALA A 12 10.58 -4.72 13.25
CA ALA A 12 10.53 -5.15 11.86
C ALA A 12 11.93 -5.32 11.26
N ALA A 13 12.82 -4.36 11.51
CA ALA A 13 14.21 -4.39 11.07
C ALA A 13 14.97 -5.58 11.67
N GLU A 14 14.81 -5.85 12.97
CA GLU A 14 15.40 -7.03 13.63
C GLU A 14 14.88 -8.32 13.00
N THR A 15 13.58 -8.41 12.75
CA THR A 15 12.93 -9.58 12.14
C THR A 15 13.48 -9.87 10.74
N ILE A 16 13.65 -8.83 9.91
CA ILE A 16 14.22 -8.96 8.57
C ILE A 16 15.76 -8.92 8.54
N ARG A 17 16.40 -8.83 9.70
CA ARG A 17 17.87 -8.73 9.88
C ARG A 17 18.51 -7.55 9.14
N LEU A 18 17.82 -6.42 9.11
CA LEU A 18 18.32 -5.17 8.55
C LEU A 18 19.47 -4.62 9.42
N PRO A 19 20.62 -4.21 8.86
CA PRO A 19 21.69 -3.59 9.62
C PRO A 19 21.20 -2.33 10.36
N PRO A 20 21.55 -2.13 11.65
CA PRO A 20 21.08 -0.98 12.43
C PRO A 20 21.37 0.38 11.77
N ALA A 21 22.51 0.51 11.09
CA ALA A 21 22.88 1.74 10.39
C ALA A 21 21.93 2.08 9.21
N GLU A 22 21.41 1.06 8.52
CA GLU A 22 20.44 1.25 7.43
C GLU A 22 19.08 1.67 7.97
N LEU A 23 18.66 1.09 9.10
CA LEU A 23 17.44 1.51 9.78
C LEU A 23 17.55 2.96 10.29
N GLU A 24 18.63 3.32 10.97
CA GLU A 24 18.77 4.70 11.49
C GLU A 24 18.77 5.74 10.35
N LYS A 25 19.29 5.38 9.17
CA LYS A 25 19.13 6.21 7.97
C LYS A 25 17.68 6.27 7.49
N PHE A 26 16.96 5.15 7.50
CA PHE A 26 15.54 5.06 7.11
C PHE A 26 14.64 5.94 7.98
N LEU A 27 14.90 6.00 9.29
CA LEU A 27 14.06 6.74 10.25
C LEU A 27 14.13 8.27 10.06
N LEU A 28 15.14 8.76 9.33
CA LEU A 28 15.31 10.19 9.08
C LEU A 28 14.54 10.61 7.81
N PRO A 29 13.69 11.65 7.89
CA PRO A 29 13.04 12.17 6.70
C PRO A 29 14.05 12.86 5.77
N GLU A 30 13.93 12.62 4.47
CA GLU A 30 14.76 13.27 3.44
C GLU A 30 14.50 14.79 3.33
N LYS A 31 13.27 15.24 3.57
CA LYS A 31 12.88 16.65 3.49
C LYS A 31 12.01 17.04 4.67
N VAL A 32 12.38 18.12 5.34
CA VAL A 32 11.60 18.74 6.43
C VAL A 32 11.38 20.20 6.10
N ARG A 33 10.11 20.62 6.10
CA ARG A 33 9.69 22.02 6.02
C ARG A 33 8.89 22.35 7.26
N ASP A 34 9.37 23.33 8.00
CA ASP A 34 8.78 23.92 9.19
C ASP A 34 8.68 25.42 8.91
N PHE A 35 7.45 25.95 8.85
CA PHE A 35 7.20 27.33 8.45
C PHE A 35 5.90 27.85 9.04
N THR A 36 5.75 29.18 9.05
CA THR A 36 4.55 29.86 9.52
C THR A 36 3.76 30.40 8.33
N VAL A 37 2.48 30.04 8.24
CA VAL A 37 1.52 30.63 7.30
C VAL A 37 0.93 31.89 7.92
N LYS A 38 1.12 33.04 7.27
CA LYS A 38 0.58 34.33 7.70
C LYS A 38 -0.52 34.81 6.76
N LEU A 39 -1.65 35.21 7.34
CA LEU A 39 -2.77 35.80 6.63
C LEU A 39 -2.68 37.33 6.60
N ASN A 40 -3.40 37.94 5.65
CA ASN A 40 -3.58 39.39 5.55
C ASN A 40 -4.26 39.99 6.79
N SER A 41 -5.11 39.21 7.47
CA SER A 41 -5.71 39.58 8.76
C SER A 41 -4.70 39.66 9.91
N GLY A 42 -3.46 39.20 9.70
CA GLY A 42 -2.42 39.12 10.71
C GLY A 42 -2.43 37.83 11.52
N LYS A 43 -3.41 36.93 11.33
CA LYS A 43 -3.41 35.58 11.91
C LYS A 43 -2.21 34.78 11.38
N GLU A 44 -1.58 34.01 12.26
CA GLU A 44 -0.41 33.19 11.96
C GLU A 44 -0.65 31.75 12.42
N PHE A 45 -0.28 30.79 11.56
CA PHE A 45 -0.47 29.36 11.82
C PHE A 45 0.83 28.62 11.56
N GLN A 46 1.21 27.76 12.51
CA GLN A 46 2.34 26.87 12.36
C GLN A 46 2.01 25.77 11.33
N ALA A 47 2.93 25.48 10.41
CA ALA A 47 2.72 24.54 9.33
C ALA A 47 3.95 23.67 9.05
N TYR A 48 3.70 22.46 8.55
CA TYR A 48 4.73 21.46 8.28
C TYR A 48 4.50 20.76 6.95
N ARG A 49 5.58 20.45 6.24
CA ARG A 49 5.58 19.45 5.15
C ARG A 49 6.81 18.56 5.27
N ILE A 50 6.58 17.27 5.41
CA ILE A 50 7.61 16.23 5.56
C ILE A 50 7.56 15.32 4.34
N GLY A 51 8.70 15.18 3.67
CA GLY A 51 8.97 14.10 2.72
C GLY A 51 9.89 13.11 3.41
N HIS A 52 9.39 11.91 3.69
CA HIS A 52 10.11 10.90 4.46
C HIS A 52 11.11 10.15 3.58
N ASN A 53 10.62 9.49 2.52
CA ASN A 53 11.46 8.72 1.60
C ASN A 53 10.85 8.74 0.19
N ASP A 54 11.63 9.10 -0.84
CA ASP A 54 11.21 9.19 -2.25
C ASP A 54 11.67 8.03 -3.15
N HIS A 55 12.15 6.93 -2.56
CA HIS A 55 12.79 5.81 -3.26
C HIS A 55 11.97 5.27 -4.46
N PHE A 56 10.63 5.17 -4.33
CA PHE A 56 9.77 4.65 -5.42
C PHE A 56 9.17 5.73 -6.34
N GLY A 57 9.30 7.01 -6.00
CA GLY A 57 8.65 8.09 -6.73
C GLY A 57 8.37 9.33 -5.87
N PRO A 58 7.61 10.31 -6.39
CA PRO A 58 7.40 11.58 -5.69
C PRO A 58 6.68 11.36 -4.36
N PHE A 59 6.96 12.21 -3.38
CA PHE A 59 6.32 12.12 -2.07
C PHE A 59 4.80 12.19 -2.21
N LYS A 60 4.09 11.40 -1.42
CA LYS A 60 2.62 11.36 -1.41
C LYS A 60 2.12 11.40 0.01
N GLY A 61 1.27 12.39 0.30
CA GLY A 61 0.80 12.60 1.67
C GLY A 61 -0.27 13.65 1.81
N GLY A 62 -1.26 13.36 2.66
CA GLY A 62 -2.33 14.29 3.00
C GLY A 62 -1.85 15.53 3.75
N ILE A 63 -2.66 16.60 3.75
CA ILE A 63 -2.48 17.81 4.55
C ILE A 63 -3.58 17.87 5.61
N ARG A 64 -3.20 17.88 6.89
CA ARG A 64 -4.13 17.90 8.04
C ARG A 64 -4.32 19.30 8.59
N TYR A 65 -5.56 19.70 8.84
CA TYR A 65 -5.88 20.92 9.59
C TYR A 65 -6.40 20.55 10.98
N HIS A 66 -5.58 20.67 12.02
CA HIS A 66 -5.99 20.29 13.37
C HIS A 66 -5.19 21.05 14.44
N PRO A 67 -5.78 21.44 15.59
CA PRO A 67 -5.09 22.19 16.64
C PRO A 67 -3.91 21.43 17.28
N THR A 68 -3.89 20.09 17.18
CA THR A 68 -2.82 19.25 17.74
C THR A 68 -1.66 18.99 16.79
N VAL A 69 -1.71 19.48 15.54
CA VAL A 69 -0.64 19.23 14.57
C VAL A 69 0.70 19.69 15.13
N ASP A 70 1.66 18.77 15.14
CA ASP A 70 3.06 19.03 15.49
C ASP A 70 4.02 18.32 14.51
N LEU A 71 5.31 18.65 14.63
CA LEU A 71 6.37 18.14 13.75
C LEU A 71 6.57 16.62 13.88
N ASP A 72 6.52 16.09 15.11
CA ASP A 72 6.76 14.68 15.39
C ASP A 72 5.61 13.78 14.92
N GLU A 73 4.37 14.21 15.13
CA GLU A 73 3.19 13.56 14.56
C GLU A 73 3.26 13.55 13.04
N THR A 74 3.59 14.70 12.43
CA THR A 74 3.69 14.81 10.96
C THR A 74 4.79 13.90 10.42
N ARG A 75 5.94 13.81 11.10
CA ARG A 75 7.03 12.88 10.77
C ARG A 75 6.57 11.43 10.87
N ALA A 76 5.91 11.05 11.96
CA ALA A 76 5.42 9.68 12.16
C ALA A 76 4.46 9.25 11.05
N LEU A 77 3.53 10.13 10.70
CA LEU A 77 2.56 9.89 9.63
C LEU A 77 3.24 9.82 8.25
N ALA A 78 4.27 10.63 7.99
CA ALA A 78 5.05 10.54 6.73
C ALA A 78 5.82 9.21 6.63
N THR A 79 6.42 8.74 7.73
CA THR A 79 7.06 7.41 7.80
C THR A 79 6.07 6.29 7.55
N LEU A 80 4.90 6.32 8.19
CA LEU A 80 3.83 5.34 7.94
C LEU A 80 3.32 5.39 6.50
N MET A 81 3.28 6.57 5.87
CA MET A 81 2.94 6.69 4.45
C MET A 81 3.96 6.02 3.53
N SER A 82 5.27 6.12 3.82
CA SER A 82 6.29 5.36 3.09
C SER A 82 6.04 3.85 3.17
N LEU A 83 5.81 3.33 4.37
CA LEU A 83 5.51 1.89 4.55
C LEU A 83 4.21 1.48 3.85
N LYS A 84 3.17 2.30 3.94
CA LYS A 84 1.86 2.04 3.30
C LYS A 84 2.00 1.93 1.79
N ILE A 85 2.74 2.85 1.19
CA ILE A 85 3.00 2.85 -0.25
C ILE A 85 3.83 1.63 -0.67
N ALA A 86 4.87 1.30 0.10
CA ALA A 86 5.66 0.11 -0.11
C ALA A 86 4.83 -1.18 -0.02
N CYS A 87 3.90 -1.26 0.93
CA CYS A 87 3.00 -2.40 1.09
C CYS A 87 2.14 -2.63 -0.16
N VAL A 88 1.57 -1.57 -0.73
CA VAL A 88 0.66 -1.69 -1.89
C VAL A 88 1.33 -1.54 -3.25
N GLY A 89 2.63 -1.23 -3.30
CA GLY A 89 3.43 -1.25 -4.52
C GLY A 89 3.06 -0.16 -5.54
N VAL A 90 2.58 1.00 -5.09
CA VAL A 90 2.35 2.16 -5.99
C VAL A 90 3.63 3.02 -6.06
N PRO A 91 3.94 3.66 -7.21
CA PRO A 91 5.20 4.37 -7.43
C PRO A 91 5.20 5.78 -6.81
N PHE A 92 5.15 5.83 -5.48
CA PHE A 92 5.22 7.06 -4.68
C PHE A 92 6.18 6.92 -3.51
N GLY A 93 6.65 8.06 -3.01
CA GLY A 93 7.32 8.19 -1.73
C GLY A 93 6.34 8.53 -0.61
N GLY A 94 6.79 8.43 0.64
CA GLY A 94 5.97 8.81 1.80
C GLY A 94 6.10 10.28 2.14
N GLY A 95 4.98 10.99 2.22
CA GLY A 95 4.95 12.37 2.69
C GLY A 95 3.80 12.62 3.66
N LYS A 96 3.83 13.78 4.32
CA LYS A 96 2.72 14.30 5.12
C LYS A 96 2.86 15.80 5.31
N GLY A 97 1.76 16.53 5.39
CA GLY A 97 1.77 17.91 5.85
C GLY A 97 0.68 18.18 6.86
N GLY A 98 0.77 19.35 7.50
CA GLY A 98 -0.26 19.79 8.41
C GLY A 98 -0.16 21.29 8.70
N VAL A 99 -1.27 21.86 9.11
CA VAL A 99 -1.37 23.23 9.61
C VAL A 99 -2.08 23.18 10.95
N LYS A 100 -1.45 23.80 11.96
CA LYS A 100 -1.95 23.86 13.33
C LYS A 100 -3.03 24.93 13.43
N LEU A 101 -4.27 24.52 13.14
CA LEU A 101 -5.46 25.37 13.19
C LEU A 101 -6.71 24.56 13.52
N ASP A 102 -7.72 25.21 14.07
CA ASP A 102 -9.08 24.68 14.14
C ASP A 102 -9.92 25.28 12.99
N PRO A 103 -10.37 24.49 12.00
CA PRO A 103 -11.18 25.00 10.90
C PRO A 103 -12.53 25.56 11.37
N ALA A 104 -13.07 25.13 12.52
CA ALA A 104 -14.33 25.63 13.05
C ALA A 104 -14.24 27.10 13.52
N GLU A 105 -13.02 27.58 13.80
CA GLU A 105 -12.75 28.97 14.19
C GLU A 105 -12.48 29.90 12.99
N LEU A 106 -12.48 29.37 11.77
CA LEU A 106 -12.14 30.10 10.55
C LEU A 106 -13.34 30.18 9.60
N GLY A 107 -13.55 31.38 9.04
CA GLY A 107 -14.49 31.55 7.94
C GLY A 107 -13.96 30.92 6.65
N PRO A 108 -14.83 30.65 5.64
CA PRO A 108 -14.42 30.05 4.37
C PRO A 108 -13.29 30.82 3.66
N GLY A 109 -13.31 32.17 3.71
CA GLY A 109 -12.26 33.00 3.11
C GLY A 109 -10.90 32.86 3.80
N ASP A 110 -10.89 32.76 5.14
CA ASP A 110 -9.64 32.52 5.90
C ASP A 110 -9.07 31.12 5.56
N LEU A 111 -9.93 30.10 5.43
CA LEU A 111 -9.51 28.75 5.05
C LEU A 111 -8.91 28.71 3.64
N GLU A 112 -9.52 29.40 2.69
CA GLU A 112 -8.97 29.55 1.34
C GLU A 112 -7.61 30.26 1.39
N GLU A 113 -7.50 31.36 2.13
CA GLU A 113 -6.28 32.14 2.23
C GLU A 113 -5.13 31.33 2.86
N VAL A 114 -5.38 30.62 3.97
CA VAL A 114 -4.40 29.70 4.58
C VAL A 114 -3.93 28.67 3.57
N SER A 115 -4.86 28.07 2.83
CA SER A 115 -4.56 27.01 1.87
C SER A 115 -3.68 27.51 0.72
N LYS A 116 -3.98 28.70 0.18
CA LYS A 116 -3.18 29.34 -0.87
C LYS A 116 -1.81 29.79 -0.34
N ALA A 117 -1.76 30.35 0.86
CA ALA A 117 -0.51 30.78 1.51
C ALA A 117 0.41 29.59 1.83
N TYR A 118 -0.14 28.43 2.20
CA TYR A 118 0.61 27.19 2.36
C TYR A 118 1.29 26.76 1.04
N VAL A 119 0.58 26.85 -0.09
CA VAL A 119 1.13 26.56 -1.43
C VAL A 119 2.25 27.53 -1.81
N ARG A 120 2.12 28.83 -1.51
CA ARG A 120 3.17 29.83 -1.79
C ARG A 120 4.51 29.49 -1.14
N HIS A 121 4.49 28.93 0.07
CA HIS A 121 5.70 28.48 0.76
C HIS A 121 6.32 27.23 0.13
N LEU A 122 5.50 26.40 -0.51
CA LEU A 122 5.91 25.08 -0.96
C LEU A 122 6.02 24.92 -2.47
N LYS A 123 5.70 25.95 -3.28
CA LYS A 123 5.64 25.84 -4.75
C LYS A 123 6.88 25.23 -5.42
N ASP A 124 8.07 25.42 -4.84
CA ASP A 124 9.34 24.88 -5.38
C ASP A 124 9.69 23.49 -4.81
N HIS A 125 8.83 22.97 -3.94
CA HIS A 125 9.00 21.71 -3.21
C HIS A 125 7.89 20.69 -3.51
N ILE A 126 6.74 21.15 -3.99
CA ILE A 126 5.63 20.31 -4.47
C ILE A 126 5.55 20.33 -5.99
N GLY A 127 4.88 19.34 -6.55
CA GLY A 127 4.70 19.19 -7.98
C GLY A 127 4.57 17.73 -8.42
N PRO A 128 4.18 17.49 -9.69
CA PRO A 128 3.87 16.15 -10.19
C PRO A 128 5.01 15.13 -10.06
N LEU A 129 6.26 15.59 -10.08
CA LEU A 129 7.46 14.74 -10.05
C LEU A 129 8.26 14.88 -8.75
N SER A 130 7.75 15.63 -7.76
CA SER A 130 8.46 15.89 -6.50
C SER A 130 7.66 15.50 -5.27
N ASP A 131 6.48 16.11 -5.08
CA ASP A 131 5.61 15.88 -3.92
C ASP A 131 4.17 16.24 -4.30
N VAL A 132 3.25 15.29 -4.10
CA VAL A 132 1.85 15.35 -4.51
C VAL A 132 0.94 15.30 -3.27
N PRO A 133 0.50 16.46 -2.73
CA PRO A 133 -0.38 16.48 -1.59
C PRO A 133 -1.80 15.92 -1.87
N ALA A 134 -2.53 15.66 -0.78
CA ALA A 134 -3.90 15.15 -0.78
C ALA A 134 -4.69 15.70 0.42
N PRO A 135 -6.01 15.45 0.50
CA PRO A 135 -6.77 15.64 1.71
C PRO A 135 -6.29 14.74 2.87
N ASP A 136 -6.55 15.19 4.09
CA ASP A 136 -6.49 14.46 5.35
C ASP A 136 -7.58 15.00 6.30
N VAL A 137 -7.45 14.79 7.61
CA VAL A 137 -8.39 15.31 8.62
C VAL A 137 -8.61 16.81 8.43
N ASN A 138 -9.89 17.18 8.32
CA ASN A 138 -10.40 18.53 8.10
C ASN A 138 -9.92 19.23 6.82
N THR A 139 -9.44 18.49 5.83
CA THR A 139 -9.27 19.02 4.48
C THR A 139 -10.13 18.28 3.47
N SER A 140 -10.59 18.99 2.45
CA SER A 140 -11.64 18.55 1.53
C SER A 140 -11.21 18.71 0.07
N PRO A 141 -11.98 18.16 -0.89
CA PRO A 141 -11.76 18.42 -2.31
C PRO A 141 -11.69 19.90 -2.64
N GLN A 142 -12.55 20.72 -2.01
CA GLN A 142 -12.54 22.17 -2.20
C GLN A 142 -11.21 22.81 -1.80
N ILE A 143 -10.60 22.35 -0.70
CA ILE A 143 -9.29 22.83 -0.26
C ILE A 143 -8.20 22.41 -1.24
N MET A 144 -8.27 21.18 -1.77
CA MET A 144 -7.33 20.74 -2.81
C MET A 144 -7.49 21.53 -4.10
N ASP A 145 -8.70 21.92 -4.47
CA ASP A 145 -8.95 22.76 -5.65
C ASP A 145 -8.29 24.13 -5.48
N TRP A 146 -8.49 24.81 -4.33
CA TRP A 146 -7.84 26.09 -4.04
C TRP A 146 -6.31 26.00 -4.08
N MET A 147 -5.75 24.91 -3.55
CA MET A 147 -4.30 24.67 -3.56
C MET A 147 -3.77 24.39 -4.96
N ALA A 148 -4.49 23.58 -5.75
CA ALA A 148 -4.13 23.26 -7.12
C ALA A 148 -4.19 24.50 -8.02
N GLU A 149 -5.24 25.32 -7.91
CA GLU A 149 -5.38 26.58 -8.63
C GLU A 149 -4.24 27.55 -8.31
N GLU A 150 -3.88 27.70 -7.03
CA GLU A 150 -2.79 28.59 -6.63
C GLU A 150 -1.44 28.08 -7.13
N TYR A 151 -1.21 26.76 -7.10
CA TYR A 151 -0.01 26.17 -7.67
C TYR A 151 0.06 26.39 -9.19
N SER A 152 -1.03 26.15 -9.92
CA SER A 152 -1.13 26.42 -11.36
C SER A 152 -0.86 27.88 -11.67
N ARG A 153 -1.42 28.81 -10.90
CA ARG A 153 -1.20 30.26 -11.05
C ARG A 153 0.27 30.65 -10.87
N LEU A 154 0.96 30.02 -9.92
CA LEU A 154 2.35 30.35 -9.57
C LEU A 154 3.38 29.70 -10.51
N THR A 155 3.07 28.52 -11.06
CA THR A 155 4.04 27.70 -11.81
C THR A 155 3.74 27.61 -13.31
N GLY A 156 2.50 27.90 -13.73
CA GLY A 156 2.02 27.65 -15.09
C GLY A 156 1.67 26.18 -15.38
N ASP A 157 1.75 25.28 -14.39
CA ASP A 157 1.36 23.88 -14.54
C ASP A 157 -0.16 23.75 -14.61
N VAL A 158 -0.68 23.34 -15.78
CA VAL A 158 -2.12 23.13 -16.03
C VAL A 158 -2.52 21.66 -16.01
N SER A 159 -1.62 20.75 -15.65
CA SER A 159 -1.89 19.30 -15.63
C SER A 159 -2.85 18.88 -14.52
N GLY A 160 -2.99 19.69 -13.46
CA GLY A 160 -3.76 19.32 -12.27
C GLY A 160 -3.18 18.12 -11.49
N THR A 161 -1.92 17.74 -11.77
CA THR A 161 -1.30 16.53 -11.20
C THR A 161 -0.59 16.79 -9.86
N ALA A 162 -0.27 18.05 -9.56
CA ALA A 162 0.43 18.42 -8.33
C ALA A 162 -0.36 18.12 -7.04
N PHE A 163 -1.69 17.99 -7.13
CA PHE A 163 -2.56 17.62 -6.02
C PHE A 163 -3.47 16.47 -6.43
N THR A 164 -3.87 15.66 -5.46
CA THR A 164 -4.87 14.61 -5.62
C THR A 164 -6.01 14.83 -4.65
N GLY A 165 -7.14 14.17 -4.86
CA GLY A 165 -8.35 14.35 -4.07
C GLY A 165 -9.09 15.65 -4.34
N LYS A 166 -8.95 16.16 -5.56
CA LYS A 166 -9.66 17.32 -6.10
C LYS A 166 -11.13 17.02 -6.34
N SER A 167 -11.93 18.06 -6.61
CA SER A 167 -13.30 17.87 -7.10
C SER A 167 -13.30 17.23 -8.49
N LEU A 168 -14.39 16.55 -8.86
CA LEU A 168 -14.52 15.92 -10.19
C LEU A 168 -14.38 16.95 -11.31
N SER A 169 -14.89 18.17 -11.12
CA SER A 169 -14.74 19.29 -12.05
C SER A 169 -13.29 19.75 -12.25
N MET A 170 -12.42 19.48 -11.28
CA MET A 170 -11.01 19.88 -11.27
C MET A 170 -10.05 18.70 -11.52
N GLY A 171 -10.53 17.61 -12.12
CA GLY A 171 -9.72 16.42 -12.41
C GLY A 171 -9.51 15.52 -11.19
N GLY A 172 -10.52 15.45 -10.31
CA GLY A 172 -10.62 14.42 -9.27
C GLY A 172 -11.06 13.07 -9.84
N SER A 173 -10.68 11.96 -9.20
CA SER A 173 -11.11 10.62 -9.63
C SER A 173 -12.47 10.23 -9.04
N LEU A 174 -13.30 9.58 -9.84
CA LEU A 174 -14.43 8.77 -9.33
C LEU A 174 -13.89 7.69 -8.38
N GLY A 175 -14.71 7.22 -7.45
CA GLY A 175 -14.32 6.16 -6.53
C GLY A 175 -13.52 6.60 -5.32
N ARG A 176 -13.10 7.87 -5.24
CA ARG A 176 -12.17 8.35 -4.22
C ARG A 176 -12.78 8.42 -2.82
N LEU A 177 -14.03 8.87 -2.71
CA LEU A 177 -14.67 9.09 -1.41
C LEU A 177 -14.85 7.77 -0.66
N GLU A 178 -15.30 6.73 -1.37
CA GLU A 178 -15.52 5.40 -0.85
C GLU A 178 -14.25 4.54 -0.77
N ALA A 179 -13.15 4.96 -1.39
CA ALA A 179 -11.97 4.13 -1.64
C ALA A 179 -11.41 3.44 -0.39
N THR A 180 -11.27 4.16 0.73
CA THR A 180 -10.72 3.59 1.98
C THR A 180 -11.67 2.57 2.60
N GLY A 181 -12.97 2.87 2.66
CA GLY A 181 -13.97 1.94 3.18
C GLY A 181 -14.09 0.70 2.30
N ARG A 182 -14.15 0.89 0.97
CA ARG A 182 -14.16 -0.19 -0.02
C ARG A 182 -12.90 -1.07 0.06
N GLY A 183 -11.73 -0.44 0.18
CA GLY A 183 -10.47 -1.15 0.38
C GLY A 183 -10.49 -2.02 1.64
N GLY A 184 -11.04 -1.49 2.73
CA GLY A 184 -11.26 -2.24 3.98
C GLY A 184 -12.13 -3.48 3.79
N VAL A 185 -13.26 -3.35 3.09
CA VAL A 185 -14.15 -4.48 2.77
C VAL A 185 -13.42 -5.54 1.93
N ILE A 186 -12.72 -5.11 0.87
CA ILE A 186 -11.99 -6.01 -0.02
C ILE A 186 -10.91 -6.78 0.73
N VAL A 187 -10.12 -6.11 1.58
CA VAL A 187 -9.06 -6.75 2.36
C VAL A 187 -9.65 -7.72 3.37
N LEU A 188 -10.74 -7.35 4.06
CA LEU A 188 -11.42 -8.25 4.99
C LEU A 188 -11.94 -9.50 4.28
N ASP A 189 -12.66 -9.35 3.17
CA ASP A 189 -13.17 -10.49 2.37
C ASP A 189 -12.03 -11.38 1.88
N GLN A 190 -10.92 -10.78 1.44
CA GLN A 190 -9.75 -11.52 1.00
C GLN A 190 -9.12 -12.33 2.14
N ILE A 191 -8.92 -11.74 3.32
CA ILE A 191 -8.34 -12.44 4.48
C ILE A 191 -9.25 -13.59 4.91
N LEU A 192 -10.58 -13.40 4.89
CA LEU A 192 -11.54 -14.46 5.17
C LEU A 192 -11.46 -15.60 4.14
N ARG A 193 -11.28 -15.29 2.84
CA ARG A 193 -11.09 -16.29 1.77
C ARG A 193 -9.81 -17.10 1.98
N LEU A 194 -8.69 -16.44 2.25
CA LEU A 194 -7.39 -17.09 2.48
C LEU A 194 -7.41 -18.04 3.68
N ARG A 195 -8.39 -17.87 4.58
CA ARG A 195 -8.58 -18.69 5.78
C ARG A 195 -9.75 -19.67 5.67
N ASP A 196 -10.41 -19.75 4.52
CA ASP A 196 -11.61 -20.55 4.30
C ASP A 196 -12.79 -20.21 5.25
N GLU A 197 -12.91 -18.95 5.68
CA GLU A 197 -13.90 -18.49 6.67
C GLU A 197 -15.09 -17.71 6.06
N THR A 198 -15.24 -17.67 4.73
CA THR A 198 -16.27 -16.86 4.03
C THR A 198 -17.70 -17.35 4.15
N LYS A 199 -17.92 -18.60 4.57
CA LYS A 199 -19.27 -19.21 4.64
C LYS A 199 -20.02 -18.88 5.93
N ARG A 200 -19.39 -18.16 6.87
CA ARG A 200 -19.99 -17.84 8.16
C ARG A 200 -20.57 -16.42 8.12
N PRO A 201 -21.82 -16.21 8.57
CA PRO A 201 -22.32 -14.88 8.82
C PRO A 201 -21.40 -14.16 9.83
N LEU A 202 -21.15 -12.88 9.59
CA LEU A 202 -20.27 -12.07 10.44
C LEU A 202 -21.08 -11.07 11.25
N ARG A 203 -20.79 -10.95 12.54
CA ARG A 203 -21.24 -9.82 13.36
C ARG A 203 -20.15 -8.76 13.36
N ILE A 204 -20.49 -7.53 13.01
CA ILE A 204 -19.54 -6.43 12.83
C ILE A 204 -19.92 -5.25 13.74
N ALA A 205 -18.96 -4.76 14.52
CA ALA A 205 -19.05 -3.49 15.23
C ALA A 205 -18.15 -2.46 14.53
N LEU A 206 -18.65 -1.24 14.32
CA LEU A 206 -17.94 -0.17 13.62
C LEU A 206 -17.79 1.06 14.52
N GLN A 207 -16.55 1.42 14.84
CA GLN A 207 -16.24 2.70 15.45
C GLN A 207 -15.92 3.73 14.36
N GLY A 208 -16.71 4.81 14.30
CA GLY A 208 -16.52 5.93 13.38
C GLY A 208 -17.45 5.87 12.17
N CYS A 209 -18.56 6.60 12.22
CA CYS A 209 -19.52 6.74 11.11
C CYS A 209 -19.19 7.86 10.09
N GLY A 210 -17.97 8.39 10.11
CA GLY A 210 -17.53 9.39 9.12
C GLY A 210 -17.37 8.80 7.72
N ASN A 211 -16.75 9.55 6.80
CA ASN A 211 -16.59 9.14 5.39
C ASN A 211 -16.07 7.69 5.21
N VAL A 212 -15.04 7.30 5.98
CA VAL A 212 -14.44 5.95 5.84
C VAL A 212 -15.39 4.85 6.35
N GLY A 213 -15.82 4.93 7.60
CA GLY A 213 -16.68 3.89 8.19
C GLY A 213 -18.09 3.89 7.61
N GLY A 214 -18.64 5.05 7.26
CA GLY A 214 -19.94 5.15 6.58
C GLY A 214 -19.94 4.44 5.23
N HIS A 215 -18.91 4.66 4.39
CA HIS A 215 -18.79 3.92 3.13
C HIS A 215 -18.50 2.43 3.35
N PHE A 216 -17.74 2.05 4.38
CA PHE A 216 -17.58 0.64 4.74
C PHE A 216 -18.94 0.00 5.06
N ALA A 217 -19.74 0.62 5.92
CA ALA A 217 -21.07 0.15 6.32
C ALA A 217 -22.04 0.07 5.12
N ASP A 218 -22.02 1.08 4.24
CA ASP A 218 -22.79 1.09 3.00
C ASP A 218 -22.47 -0.10 2.10
N ILE A 219 -21.18 -0.41 1.92
CA ILE A 219 -20.73 -1.47 1.03
C ILE A 219 -21.09 -2.83 1.63
N ILE A 220 -20.85 -3.08 2.91
CA ILE A 220 -21.19 -4.38 3.51
C ILE A 220 -22.69 -4.63 3.48
N THR A 221 -23.51 -3.61 3.74
CA THR A 221 -24.97 -3.78 3.76
C THR A 221 -25.58 -3.97 2.36
N LYS A 222 -24.95 -3.45 1.31
CA LYS A 222 -25.40 -3.59 -0.08
C LYS A 222 -24.83 -4.81 -0.79
N GLU A 223 -23.56 -5.14 -0.53
CA GLU A 223 -22.79 -6.13 -1.29
C GLU A 223 -22.55 -7.44 -0.50
N HIS A 224 -22.69 -7.44 0.84
CA HIS A 224 -22.41 -8.59 1.71
C HIS A 224 -23.58 -8.89 2.67
N PRO A 225 -24.68 -9.51 2.21
CA PRO A 225 -25.89 -9.73 3.02
C PRO A 225 -25.67 -10.59 4.28
N ASP A 226 -24.62 -11.42 4.29
CA ASP A 226 -24.25 -12.25 5.45
C ASP A 226 -23.40 -11.49 6.49
N TRP A 227 -23.06 -10.22 6.24
CA TRP A 227 -22.27 -9.38 7.15
C TRP A 227 -23.20 -8.42 7.88
N GLN A 228 -23.48 -8.72 9.13
CA GLN A 228 -24.41 -7.97 9.96
C GLN A 228 -23.68 -6.89 10.75
N LEU A 229 -23.94 -5.63 10.40
CA LEU A 229 -23.53 -4.48 11.22
C LEU A 229 -24.41 -4.41 12.47
N VAL A 230 -23.88 -4.80 13.63
CA VAL A 230 -24.66 -4.93 14.88
C VAL A 230 -24.50 -3.74 15.82
N ALA A 231 -23.42 -2.97 15.66
CA ALA A 231 -23.17 -1.77 16.46
C ALA A 231 -22.38 -0.71 15.66
N VAL A 232 -22.66 0.55 15.91
CA VAL A 232 -21.96 1.70 15.33
C VAL A 232 -21.71 2.79 16.38
N ALA A 233 -20.64 3.58 16.22
CA ALA A 233 -20.41 4.79 17.00
C ALA A 233 -19.94 5.96 16.16
N ASP A 234 -20.34 7.17 16.57
CA ASP A 234 -19.75 8.44 16.15
C ASP A 234 -19.24 9.20 17.38
N VAL A 235 -18.91 10.49 17.25
CA VAL A 235 -18.44 11.32 18.37
C VAL A 235 -19.50 11.58 19.45
N SER A 236 -20.78 11.41 19.13
CA SER A 236 -21.91 11.75 19.99
C SER A 236 -22.45 10.55 20.77
N ALA A 237 -22.48 9.35 20.18
CA ALA A 237 -23.03 8.15 20.81
C ALA A 237 -22.51 6.85 20.20
N ALA A 238 -22.80 5.72 20.87
CA ALA A 238 -22.68 4.38 20.31
C ALA A 238 -24.05 3.68 20.40
N LEU A 239 -24.48 3.05 19.30
CA LEU A 239 -25.76 2.35 19.19
C LEU A 239 -25.53 0.87 18.87
N ARG A 240 -26.28 -0.01 19.54
CA ARG A 240 -26.31 -1.45 19.32
C ARG A 240 -27.73 -1.90 18.97
N SER A 241 -27.85 -2.80 17.99
CA SER A 241 -29.13 -3.45 17.66
C SER A 241 -29.49 -4.54 18.67
N ARG A 242 -30.76 -4.59 19.08
CA ARG A 242 -31.31 -5.67 19.92
C ARG A 242 -31.86 -6.86 19.12
N VAL A 243 -32.06 -6.68 17.81
CA VAL A 243 -32.84 -7.60 16.96
C VAL A 243 -32.06 -8.17 15.79
N GLY A 244 -30.77 -7.84 15.64
CA GLY A 244 -29.90 -8.35 14.58
C GLY A 244 -29.04 -7.24 13.98
N ALA A 245 -29.18 -7.00 12.68
CA ALA A 245 -28.49 -5.91 12.00
C ALA A 245 -29.10 -4.54 12.34
N LEU A 246 -28.28 -3.49 12.27
CA LEU A 246 -28.71 -2.10 12.36
C LEU A 246 -29.43 -1.67 11.07
N PRO A 247 -30.40 -0.74 11.17
CA PRO A 247 -31.03 -0.12 10.01
C PRO A 247 -30.09 0.92 9.37
N TRP A 248 -28.95 0.47 8.84
CA TRP A 248 -27.88 1.35 8.39
C TRP A 248 -28.34 2.41 7.39
N ALA A 249 -29.24 2.08 6.45
CA ALA A 249 -29.77 3.06 5.49
C ALA A 249 -30.48 4.25 6.18
N GLU A 250 -31.25 4.00 7.24
CA GLU A 250 -31.92 5.05 8.02
C GLU A 250 -30.91 5.88 8.82
N ILE A 251 -29.92 5.22 9.42
CA ILE A 251 -28.83 5.86 10.15
C ILE A 251 -28.00 6.75 9.21
N ALA A 252 -27.63 6.25 8.03
CA ALA A 252 -26.88 6.99 7.03
C ALA A 252 -27.63 8.25 6.58
N THR A 253 -28.93 8.13 6.25
CA THR A 253 -29.78 9.30 5.92
C THR A 253 -29.86 10.30 7.08
N HIS A 254 -29.90 9.83 8.33
CA HIS A 254 -29.89 10.71 9.50
C HIS A 254 -28.58 11.51 9.59
N LEU A 255 -27.43 10.85 9.43
CA LEU A 255 -26.11 11.46 9.48
C LEU A 255 -25.87 12.42 8.30
N GLU A 256 -26.34 12.09 7.10
CA GLU A 256 -26.26 12.95 5.89
C GLU A 256 -27.01 14.28 6.07
N GLN A 257 -28.02 14.31 6.94
CA GLN A 257 -28.74 15.53 7.30
C GLN A 257 -28.00 16.39 8.34
N GLY A 258 -26.77 16.01 8.70
CA GLY A 258 -25.93 16.70 9.68
C GLY A 258 -26.39 16.50 11.13
N ARG A 259 -27.25 15.49 11.37
CA ARG A 259 -27.73 15.17 12.72
C ARG A 259 -26.79 14.15 13.38
N PRO A 260 -26.41 14.34 14.65
CA PRO A 260 -25.50 13.44 15.36
C PRO A 260 -26.17 12.09 15.66
N LEU A 261 -25.41 11.00 15.69
CA LEU A 261 -25.95 9.65 15.94
C LEU A 261 -26.73 9.55 17.26
N GLY A 262 -26.37 10.33 18.28
CA GLY A 262 -27.06 10.39 19.56
C GLY A 262 -28.52 10.84 19.48
N ASP A 263 -28.89 11.53 18.39
CA ASP A 263 -30.27 11.96 18.13
C ASP A 263 -31.08 10.90 17.35
N PHE A 264 -30.46 9.77 16.98
CA PHE A 264 -31.13 8.67 16.30
C PHE A 264 -31.77 7.70 17.30
N GLY A 265 -33.05 7.92 17.61
CA GLY A 265 -33.83 7.07 18.53
C GLY A 265 -34.70 6.02 17.84
N ARG A 266 -34.58 4.76 18.26
CA ARG A 266 -35.49 3.65 17.88
C ARG A 266 -35.60 2.64 19.04
N GLU A 267 -36.76 2.02 19.25
CA GLU A 267 -37.03 1.17 20.43
C GLU A 267 -36.19 -0.12 20.50
N ASP A 268 -35.82 -0.65 19.34
CA ASP A 268 -35.00 -1.86 19.20
C ASP A 268 -33.50 -1.55 19.06
N LEU A 269 -33.11 -0.30 19.27
CA LEU A 269 -31.73 0.12 19.46
C LEU A 269 -31.46 0.43 20.92
N GLU A 270 -30.22 0.21 21.31
CA GLU A 270 -29.72 0.48 22.65
C GLU A 270 -28.50 1.39 22.56
N THR A 271 -28.54 2.49 23.30
CA THR A 271 -27.37 3.32 23.50
C THR A 271 -26.42 2.61 24.47
N ILE A 272 -25.20 2.38 24.01
CA ILE A 272 -24.09 1.84 24.81
C ILE A 272 -22.98 2.88 24.91
N SER A 273 -22.02 2.68 25.79
CA SER A 273 -20.81 3.50 25.83
C SER A 273 -19.87 3.18 24.66
N GLN A 274 -18.98 4.12 24.34
CA GLN A 274 -17.89 3.91 23.38
C GLN A 274 -17.04 2.69 23.76
N GLN A 275 -16.74 2.56 25.05
CA GLN A 275 -15.95 1.45 25.58
C GLN A 275 -16.67 0.12 25.42
N GLU A 276 -17.97 0.05 25.74
CA GLU A 276 -18.77 -1.16 25.54
C GLU A 276 -18.80 -1.58 24.07
N LEU A 277 -18.80 -0.64 23.11
CA LEU A 277 -18.72 -0.98 21.68
C LEU A 277 -17.41 -1.70 21.34
N LEU A 278 -16.27 -1.21 21.85
CA LEU A 278 -14.95 -1.82 21.62
C LEU A 278 -14.83 -3.21 22.23
N GLU A 279 -15.59 -3.49 23.29
CA GLU A 279 -15.58 -4.76 24.04
C GLU A 279 -16.63 -5.78 23.58
N LEU A 280 -17.43 -5.46 22.56
CA LEU A 280 -18.45 -6.35 22.07
C LEU A 280 -17.86 -7.68 21.58
N ASP A 281 -18.59 -8.76 21.90
CA ASP A 281 -18.32 -10.09 21.34
C ASP A 281 -18.88 -10.18 19.92
N VAL A 282 -18.04 -9.83 18.95
CA VAL A 282 -18.32 -9.76 17.51
C VAL A 282 -17.23 -10.47 16.71
N ASP A 283 -17.51 -10.84 15.46
CA ASP A 283 -16.48 -11.40 14.60
C ASP A 283 -15.46 -10.34 14.18
N VAL A 284 -15.93 -9.14 13.81
CA VAL A 284 -15.07 -8.05 13.31
C VAL A 284 -15.34 -6.76 14.08
N LEU A 285 -14.28 -6.18 14.65
CA LEU A 285 -14.26 -4.81 15.14
C LEU A 285 -13.55 -3.92 14.11
N VAL A 286 -14.26 -2.94 13.56
CA VAL A 286 -13.73 -1.98 12.58
C VAL A 286 -13.45 -0.66 13.26
N LEU A 287 -12.20 -0.20 13.18
CA LEU A 287 -11.75 1.05 13.80
C LEU A 287 -11.49 2.09 12.72
N ALA A 288 -12.41 3.04 12.56
CA ALA A 288 -12.44 4.03 11.48
C ALA A 288 -12.56 5.49 11.99
N ALA A 289 -12.19 5.74 13.25
CA ALA A 289 -12.23 7.06 13.89
C ALA A 289 -10.82 7.67 14.09
N LEU A 290 -10.34 7.71 15.34
CA LEU A 290 -9.06 8.30 15.74
C LEU A 290 -7.99 7.23 15.99
N GLY A 291 -6.73 7.68 16.16
CA GLY A 291 -5.63 6.83 16.61
C GLY A 291 -5.68 6.56 18.12
N ASP A 292 -4.95 5.53 18.57
CA ASP A 292 -4.75 5.16 19.98
C ASP A 292 -6.07 4.99 20.79
N VAL A 293 -7.12 4.47 20.15
CA VAL A 293 -8.44 4.22 20.79
C VAL A 293 -8.47 2.90 21.57
N VAL A 294 -7.55 1.99 21.26
CA VAL A 294 -7.31 0.77 22.02
C VAL A 294 -5.88 0.78 22.53
N ASP A 295 -5.71 0.73 23.85
CA ASP A 295 -4.42 0.87 24.54
C ASP A 295 -4.31 -0.12 25.72
N ALA A 296 -3.25 0.02 26.52
CA ALA A 296 -3.01 -0.82 27.69
C ALA A 296 -4.15 -0.83 28.72
N SER A 297 -4.94 0.25 28.80
CA SER A 297 -6.04 0.39 29.76
C SER A 297 -7.28 -0.40 29.38
N ASN A 298 -7.52 -0.62 28.08
CA ASN A 298 -8.77 -1.20 27.59
C ASN A 298 -8.61 -2.45 26.70
N GLN A 299 -7.38 -2.77 26.26
CA GLN A 299 -7.09 -3.95 25.44
C GLN A 299 -7.68 -5.24 26.02
N ALA A 300 -7.70 -5.40 27.35
CA ALA A 300 -8.17 -6.62 28.01
C ALA A 300 -9.65 -6.93 27.72
N GLY A 301 -10.45 -5.88 27.46
CA GLY A 301 -11.89 -6.01 27.17
C GLY A 301 -12.21 -6.43 25.73
N LEU A 302 -11.27 -6.31 24.78
CA LEU A 302 -11.51 -6.70 23.38
C LEU A 302 -11.78 -8.20 23.25
N ARG A 303 -12.89 -8.54 22.59
CA ARG A 303 -13.35 -9.92 22.33
C ARG A 303 -13.43 -10.28 20.85
N ALA A 304 -13.22 -9.31 19.95
CA ALA A 304 -13.35 -9.53 18.52
C ALA A 304 -12.36 -10.58 17.99
N ARG A 305 -12.78 -11.36 16.99
CA ARG A 305 -11.90 -12.33 16.31
C ARG A 305 -10.97 -11.64 15.31
N TYR A 306 -11.47 -10.58 14.68
CA TYR A 306 -10.75 -9.73 13.74
C TYR A 306 -10.83 -8.28 14.18
N VAL A 307 -9.72 -7.57 14.06
CA VAL A 307 -9.69 -6.10 14.13
C VAL A 307 -9.29 -5.57 12.77
N LEU A 308 -10.12 -4.71 12.17
CA LEU A 308 -9.86 -4.05 10.89
C LEU A 308 -9.52 -2.58 11.13
N GLU A 309 -8.25 -2.22 10.91
CA GLU A 309 -7.78 -0.86 11.09
C GLU A 309 -8.01 -0.01 9.83
N LEU A 310 -8.99 0.89 9.87
CA LEU A 310 -9.23 1.88 8.81
C LEU A 310 -8.80 3.29 9.20
N ALA A 311 -8.58 3.55 10.49
CA ALA A 311 -7.92 4.73 11.02
C ALA A 311 -6.39 4.56 11.03
N ASN A 312 -5.66 5.66 11.23
CA ASN A 312 -4.20 5.60 11.37
C ASN A 312 -3.84 5.21 12.82
N SER A 313 -3.22 4.05 13.00
CA SER A 313 -2.74 3.52 14.28
C SER A 313 -3.79 3.54 15.40
N PRO A 314 -4.95 2.89 15.24
CA PRO A 314 -6.00 2.89 16.27
C PRO A 314 -5.65 2.02 17.49
N LEU A 315 -4.70 1.09 17.36
CA LEU A 315 -4.16 0.29 18.48
C LEU A 315 -2.77 0.80 18.87
N SER A 316 -2.53 0.94 20.17
CA SER A 316 -1.17 1.13 20.70
C SER A 316 -0.31 -0.11 20.45
N ARG A 317 1.02 0.02 20.57
CA ARG A 317 1.95 -1.11 20.42
C ARG A 317 1.66 -2.23 21.42
N GLU A 318 1.41 -1.86 22.67
CA GLU A 318 1.06 -2.80 23.73
C GLU A 318 -0.25 -3.53 23.40
N ALA A 319 -1.24 -2.80 22.86
CA ALA A 319 -2.51 -3.36 22.40
C ALA A 319 -2.34 -4.33 21.23
N LEU A 320 -1.52 -3.98 20.22
CA LEU A 320 -1.23 -4.86 19.09
C LEU A 320 -0.71 -6.23 19.56
N GLU A 321 0.27 -6.24 20.47
CA GLU A 321 0.84 -7.46 21.02
C GLU A 321 -0.17 -8.24 21.86
N ALA A 322 -0.81 -7.59 22.84
CA ALA A 322 -1.70 -8.24 23.80
C ALA A 322 -2.99 -8.78 23.14
N VAL A 323 -3.55 -8.06 22.17
CA VAL A 323 -4.73 -8.49 21.40
C VAL A 323 -4.35 -9.64 20.47
N SER A 324 -3.22 -9.55 19.75
CA SER A 324 -2.75 -10.62 18.86
C SER A 324 -2.37 -11.90 19.60
N ALA A 325 -1.82 -11.80 20.81
CA ALA A 325 -1.44 -12.94 21.65
C ALA A 325 -2.67 -13.77 22.08
N ARG A 326 -3.86 -13.15 22.18
CA ARG A 326 -5.12 -13.81 22.50
C ARG A 326 -5.81 -14.44 21.30
N GLY A 327 -5.19 -14.40 20.12
CA GLY A 327 -5.69 -15.02 18.91
C GLY A 327 -6.59 -14.13 18.05
N CYS A 328 -6.76 -12.85 18.40
CA CYS A 328 -7.39 -11.88 17.50
C CYS A 328 -6.46 -11.57 16.33
N LEU A 329 -6.98 -11.67 15.09
CA LEU A 329 -6.23 -11.33 13.89
C LEU A 329 -6.41 -9.84 13.59
N ILE A 330 -5.30 -9.09 13.66
CA ILE A 330 -5.29 -7.67 13.36
C ILE A 330 -4.94 -7.48 11.88
N ILE A 331 -5.86 -6.92 11.12
CA ILE A 331 -5.69 -6.52 9.73
C ILE A 331 -5.16 -5.08 9.72
N PRO A 332 -3.87 -4.88 9.42
CA PRO A 332 -3.19 -3.62 9.70
C PRO A 332 -3.61 -2.48 8.77
N GLY A 333 -3.62 -1.25 9.29
CA GLY A 333 -3.97 -0.06 8.53
C GLY A 333 -3.00 0.28 7.39
N LEU A 334 -1.78 -0.27 7.41
CA LEU A 334 -0.83 -0.24 6.29
C LEU A 334 -1.36 -0.93 5.03
N LEU A 335 -2.32 -1.85 5.18
CA LEU A 335 -2.99 -2.55 4.09
C LEU A 335 -4.47 -2.16 3.98
N ALA A 336 -5.23 -2.32 5.06
CA ALA A 336 -6.70 -2.18 5.04
C ALA A 336 -7.17 -0.79 4.62
N SER A 337 -6.45 0.26 5.03
CA SER A 337 -6.81 1.64 4.75
C SER A 337 -6.26 2.15 3.39
N SER A 338 -5.64 1.29 2.58
CA SER A 338 -4.84 1.74 1.44
C SER A 338 -5.64 2.03 0.17
N GLY A 339 -6.94 1.75 0.15
CA GLY A 339 -7.79 2.07 -1.00
C GLY A 339 -7.72 3.56 -1.36
N GLY A 340 -7.71 4.46 -0.36
CA GLY A 340 -7.59 5.91 -0.60
C GLY A 340 -6.29 6.32 -1.29
N VAL A 341 -5.13 5.75 -0.90
CA VAL A 341 -3.85 6.09 -1.55
C VAL A 341 -3.74 5.48 -2.94
N ILE A 342 -4.29 4.27 -3.15
CA ILE A 342 -4.34 3.63 -4.46
C ILE A 342 -5.22 4.45 -5.41
N THR A 343 -6.43 4.85 -5.01
CA THR A 343 -7.27 5.71 -5.85
C THR A 343 -6.65 7.09 -6.06
N SER A 344 -5.88 7.62 -5.10
CA SER A 344 -5.09 8.85 -5.34
C SER A 344 -4.01 8.65 -6.40
N TYR A 345 -3.38 7.48 -6.46
CA TYR A 345 -2.46 7.11 -7.54
C TYR A 345 -3.18 7.00 -8.89
N LEU A 346 -4.37 6.40 -8.92
CA LEU A 346 -5.17 6.33 -10.13
C LEU A 346 -5.60 7.73 -10.61
N GLU A 347 -5.95 8.65 -9.71
CA GLU A 347 -6.21 10.06 -10.03
C GLU A 347 -4.96 10.75 -10.62
N TYR A 348 -3.80 10.53 -10.01
CA TYR A 348 -2.54 11.04 -10.53
C TYR A 348 -2.24 10.54 -11.95
N CYS A 349 -2.43 9.24 -12.22
CA CYS A 349 -2.28 8.69 -13.58
C CYS A 349 -3.27 9.30 -14.57
N GLN A 350 -4.53 9.44 -14.18
CA GLN A 350 -5.59 10.06 -14.98
C GLN A 350 -5.22 11.48 -15.39
N ASN A 351 -4.70 12.28 -14.46
CA ASN A 351 -4.30 13.66 -14.73
C ASN A 351 -3.06 13.76 -15.62
N ILE A 352 -2.08 12.87 -15.46
CA ILE A 352 -0.91 12.81 -16.35
C ILE A 352 -1.31 12.54 -17.80
N ILE A 353 -2.26 11.64 -18.03
CA ILE A 353 -2.67 11.23 -19.38
C ILE A 353 -3.85 12.05 -19.92
N GLY A 354 -4.42 12.96 -19.12
CA GLY A 354 -5.60 13.74 -19.49
C GLY A 354 -6.85 12.90 -19.73
N ALA A 355 -7.08 11.85 -18.93
CA ALA A 355 -8.24 10.96 -19.06
C ALA A 355 -9.01 10.84 -17.75
N CYS A 356 -10.33 10.63 -17.83
CA CYS A 356 -11.17 10.26 -16.70
C CYS A 356 -11.66 8.82 -16.90
N TRP A 357 -11.51 7.97 -15.90
CA TRP A 357 -11.97 6.58 -15.95
C TRP A 357 -13.35 6.43 -15.33
N PRO A 358 -14.22 5.57 -15.89
CA PRO A 358 -15.47 5.19 -15.23
C PRO A 358 -15.22 4.57 -13.85
N LEU A 359 -16.17 4.75 -12.93
CA LEU A 359 -16.10 4.25 -11.55
C LEU A 359 -15.73 2.76 -11.49
N GLU A 360 -16.36 1.93 -12.33
CA GLU A 360 -16.09 0.50 -12.39
C GLU A 360 -14.62 0.19 -12.70
N GLN A 361 -14.03 0.90 -13.66
CA GLN A 361 -12.63 0.73 -14.02
C GLN A 361 -11.69 1.15 -12.88
N VAL A 362 -12.01 2.24 -12.17
CA VAL A 362 -11.24 2.68 -11.00
C VAL A 362 -11.31 1.61 -9.90
N ASN A 363 -12.52 1.13 -9.58
CA ASN A 363 -12.74 0.11 -8.56
C ASN A 363 -12.04 -1.21 -8.89
N GLN A 364 -12.11 -1.68 -10.14
CA GLN A 364 -11.41 -2.90 -10.58
C GLN A 364 -9.89 -2.77 -10.43
N ARG A 365 -9.31 -1.63 -10.85
CA ARG A 365 -7.86 -1.39 -10.70
C ARG A 365 -7.44 -1.30 -9.24
N MET A 366 -8.22 -0.59 -8.42
CA MET A 366 -7.96 -0.48 -6.98
C MET A 366 -8.02 -1.84 -6.31
N ALA A 367 -9.07 -2.62 -6.59
CA ALA A 367 -9.25 -3.99 -6.09
C ALA A 367 -8.07 -4.89 -6.48
N SER A 368 -7.62 -4.85 -7.75
CA SER A 368 -6.48 -5.64 -8.20
C SER A 368 -5.20 -5.32 -7.43
N ILE A 369 -4.91 -4.04 -7.16
CA ILE A 369 -3.70 -3.62 -6.44
C ILE A 369 -3.78 -4.06 -4.97
N ILE A 370 -4.87 -3.73 -4.28
CA ILE A 370 -4.99 -3.98 -2.85
C ILE A 370 -5.08 -5.48 -2.52
N THR A 371 -5.73 -6.27 -3.39
CA THR A 371 -5.76 -7.73 -3.22
C THR A 371 -4.39 -8.37 -3.45
N THR A 372 -3.66 -7.91 -4.46
CA THR A 372 -2.28 -8.37 -4.69
C THR A 372 -1.41 -8.08 -3.46
N ALA A 373 -1.49 -6.87 -2.92
CA ALA A 373 -0.78 -6.47 -1.70
C ALA A 373 -1.18 -7.33 -0.48
N GLY A 374 -2.48 -7.54 -0.27
CA GLY A 374 -2.98 -8.32 0.87
C GLY A 374 -2.51 -9.77 0.86
N LEU A 375 -2.50 -10.37 -0.33
CA LEU A 375 -1.95 -11.71 -0.52
C LEU A 375 -0.44 -11.74 -0.23
N HIS A 376 0.32 -10.78 -0.76
CA HIS A 376 1.77 -10.75 -0.58
C HIS A 376 2.15 -10.65 0.90
N ILE A 377 1.44 -9.80 1.66
CA ILE A 377 1.65 -9.62 3.10
C ILE A 377 1.21 -10.87 3.86
N HIS A 378 0.07 -11.48 3.49
CA HIS A 378 -0.39 -12.73 4.10
C HIS A 378 0.61 -13.87 3.90
N ASN A 379 1.10 -14.08 2.67
CA ASN A 379 2.11 -15.10 2.38
C ASN A 379 3.41 -14.81 3.11
N PHE A 380 3.84 -13.55 3.18
CA PHE A 380 5.01 -13.16 3.96
C PHE A 380 4.81 -13.47 5.46
N ALA A 381 3.61 -13.29 5.99
CA ALA A 381 3.28 -13.64 7.37
C ALA A 381 3.42 -15.15 7.61
N GLU A 382 2.80 -15.97 6.76
CA GLU A 382 2.83 -17.44 6.87
C GLU A 382 4.26 -17.99 6.71
N ASP A 383 5.00 -17.53 5.70
CA ASP A 383 6.35 -18.03 5.39
C ASP A 383 7.37 -17.70 6.49
N ASN A 384 7.11 -16.67 7.30
CA ASN A 384 7.98 -16.22 8.39
C ASN A 384 7.40 -16.47 9.79
N GLY A 385 6.22 -17.10 9.89
CA GLY A 385 5.55 -17.34 11.17
C GLY A 385 5.16 -16.07 11.93
N LEU A 386 4.87 -14.98 11.23
CA LEU A 386 4.57 -13.67 11.78
C LEU A 386 3.07 -13.43 11.92
N LYS A 387 2.68 -12.54 12.83
CA LYS A 387 1.32 -11.97 12.83
C LYS A 387 1.15 -11.05 11.63
N LEU A 388 -0.07 -10.91 11.12
CA LEU A 388 -0.34 -10.14 9.90
C LEU A 388 0.10 -8.66 10.03
N TYR A 389 -0.10 -8.04 11.20
CA TYR A 389 0.37 -6.67 11.43
C TYR A 389 1.91 -6.57 11.40
N GLN A 390 2.63 -7.48 12.05
CA GLN A 390 4.10 -7.55 12.01
C GLN A 390 4.60 -7.75 10.59
N ALA A 391 3.95 -8.66 9.85
CA ALA A 391 4.26 -8.93 8.47
C ALA A 391 4.11 -7.68 7.59
N ALA A 392 3.08 -6.84 7.79
CA ALA A 392 2.95 -5.60 7.03
C ALA A 392 4.11 -4.62 7.28
N PHE A 393 4.56 -4.45 8.53
CA PHE A 393 5.72 -3.61 8.84
C PHE A 393 7.02 -4.20 8.26
N CYS A 394 7.27 -5.50 8.47
CA CYS A 394 8.45 -6.19 7.94
C CYS A 394 8.50 -6.13 6.42
N TYR A 395 7.38 -6.46 5.78
CA TYR A 395 7.22 -6.44 4.34
C TYR A 395 7.43 -5.03 3.79
N GLY A 396 6.75 -4.03 4.35
CA GLY A 396 6.81 -2.64 3.92
C GLY A 396 8.22 -2.08 4.05
N LEU A 397 8.89 -2.34 5.18
CA LEU A 397 10.27 -1.91 5.41
C LEU A 397 11.23 -2.60 4.45
N ALA A 398 11.11 -3.92 4.29
CA ALA A 398 11.97 -4.69 3.40
C ALA A 398 11.95 -4.14 1.97
N GLN A 399 10.83 -3.59 1.49
CA GLN A 399 10.74 -3.05 0.14
C GLN A 399 11.79 -1.98 -0.18
N PHE A 400 12.23 -1.19 0.80
CA PHE A 400 13.21 -0.11 0.62
C PHE A 400 14.66 -0.60 0.58
N PHE A 401 14.91 -1.80 1.10
CA PHE A 401 16.24 -2.40 1.21
C PHE A 401 16.40 -3.63 0.32
N ILE A 402 15.35 -3.95 -0.44
CA ILE A 402 15.38 -4.86 -1.57
C ILE A 402 15.96 -4.10 -2.79
N ASP A 403 17.07 -3.40 -2.58
CA ASP A 403 17.86 -2.85 -3.69
C ASP A 403 18.57 -4.02 -4.36
N ALA A 404 17.93 -4.45 -5.44
CA ALA A 404 18.10 -5.73 -6.11
C ALA A 404 17.77 -6.89 -5.17
N GLN A 405 16.57 -7.49 -5.34
CA GLN A 405 16.18 -8.76 -4.75
C GLN A 405 17.42 -9.61 -4.55
N ASP A 406 17.72 -10.03 -3.32
CA ASP A 406 18.62 -11.17 -3.07
C ASP A 406 17.91 -12.41 -3.61
N PHE A 407 17.81 -12.44 -4.93
CA PHE A 407 17.17 -13.48 -5.67
C PHE A 407 17.88 -14.75 -5.32
N LYS A 408 17.08 -15.73 -4.93
CA LYS A 408 17.62 -17.06 -4.78
C LYS A 408 18.01 -17.55 -6.16
N PRO A 409 19.18 -18.20 -6.29
CA PRO A 409 19.57 -18.91 -7.49
C PRO A 409 18.39 -19.69 -8.12
N PRO A 410 18.01 -19.43 -9.40
CA PRO A 410 16.93 -20.17 -10.07
C PRO A 410 17.29 -21.64 -10.34
N LEU A 411 18.57 -21.93 -10.21
CA LEU A 411 19.27 -23.20 -10.38
C LEU A 411 20.26 -23.34 -9.20
N PRO A 412 20.95 -24.49 -9.02
CA PRO A 412 22.02 -24.60 -8.03
C PRO A 412 23.04 -23.44 -8.13
N LYS A 413 23.44 -22.89 -6.98
CA LYS A 413 24.25 -21.65 -6.87
C LYS A 413 25.63 -21.69 -7.55
N ASP A 414 26.08 -22.87 -7.93
CA ASP A 414 27.36 -23.18 -8.56
C ASP A 414 27.24 -23.45 -10.07
N ALA A 415 26.04 -23.32 -10.65
CA ALA A 415 25.88 -23.45 -12.09
C ALA A 415 26.69 -22.38 -12.85
N GLU A 416 27.31 -22.84 -13.93
CA GLU A 416 28.26 -22.06 -14.72
C GLU A 416 27.54 -21.00 -15.58
N LEU A 417 28.09 -19.79 -15.65
CA LEU A 417 27.61 -18.75 -16.56
C LEU A 417 28.13 -19.05 -17.97
N LEU A 418 27.24 -19.34 -18.91
CA LEU A 418 27.58 -19.58 -20.30
C LEU A 418 27.68 -18.28 -21.10
N ASN A 419 26.68 -17.42 -20.95
CA ASN A 419 26.63 -16.12 -21.63
C ASN A 419 26.19 -15.04 -20.65
N ASP A 420 26.90 -13.92 -20.66
CA ASP A 420 26.64 -12.77 -19.80
C ASP A 420 25.63 -11.78 -20.42
N TYR A 421 25.01 -10.96 -19.57
CA TYR A 421 24.16 -9.85 -19.97
C TYR A 421 24.95 -8.75 -20.71
N GLY A 422 24.30 -8.07 -21.66
CA GLY A 422 24.86 -6.90 -22.34
C GLY A 422 25.42 -7.19 -23.73
N TRP A 423 26.33 -6.33 -24.20
CA TRP A 423 26.87 -6.41 -25.56
C TRP A 423 27.91 -7.52 -25.67
N GLN A 424 27.71 -8.42 -26.62
CA GLN A 424 28.66 -9.45 -26.97
C GLN A 424 29.03 -9.37 -28.45
N THR A 425 30.29 -9.62 -28.76
CA THR A 425 30.79 -9.67 -30.13
C THR A 425 31.01 -11.14 -30.49
N HIS A 426 30.39 -11.60 -31.56
CA HIS A 426 30.60 -12.96 -32.03
C HIS A 426 32.06 -13.12 -32.51
N PRO A 427 32.83 -14.10 -31.97
CA PRO A 427 34.29 -14.15 -32.15
C PRO A 427 34.72 -14.39 -33.60
N LEU A 428 33.86 -15.01 -34.43
CA LEU A 428 34.19 -15.34 -35.82
C LEU A 428 33.60 -14.34 -36.84
N THR A 429 32.51 -13.64 -36.50
CA THR A 429 31.79 -12.78 -37.47
C THR A 429 31.89 -11.30 -37.14
N GLY A 430 32.36 -10.94 -35.94
CA GLY A 430 32.45 -9.56 -35.47
C GLY A 430 31.09 -8.89 -35.22
N ILE A 431 29.97 -9.60 -35.44
CA ILE A 431 28.63 -9.07 -35.23
C ILE A 431 28.41 -8.84 -33.73
N ARG A 432 28.01 -7.62 -33.39
CA ARG A 432 27.63 -7.25 -32.02
C ARG A 432 26.15 -7.50 -31.81
N THR A 433 25.82 -8.31 -30.80
CA THR A 433 24.45 -8.53 -30.35
C THR A 433 24.34 -8.15 -28.88
N LYS A 434 23.18 -7.62 -28.47
CA LYS A 434 22.90 -7.32 -27.07
C LYS A 434 22.02 -8.43 -26.50
N ARG A 435 22.51 -9.10 -25.46
CA ARG A 435 21.73 -10.05 -24.68
C ARG A 435 20.97 -9.33 -23.57
N ASN A 436 19.74 -9.78 -23.36
CA ASN A 436 18.79 -9.19 -22.42
C ASN A 436 18.76 -9.90 -21.05
N GLY A 437 19.57 -10.94 -20.89
CA GLY A 437 19.71 -11.73 -19.66
C GLY A 437 20.99 -12.56 -19.69
N VAL A 438 21.10 -13.50 -18.76
CA VAL A 438 22.21 -14.45 -18.62
C VAL A 438 21.78 -15.85 -19.02
N ASP A 439 22.71 -16.65 -19.56
CA ASP A 439 22.49 -18.07 -19.82
C ASP A 439 23.23 -18.90 -18.76
N LEU A 440 22.49 -19.70 -17.99
CA LEU A 440 23.01 -20.51 -16.89
C LEU A 440 23.01 -21.98 -17.29
N LYS A 441 24.18 -22.62 -17.21
CA LYS A 441 24.37 -24.02 -17.59
C LYS A 441 23.52 -24.93 -16.71
N ALA A 442 22.72 -25.79 -17.35
CA ALA A 442 21.89 -26.79 -16.69
C ALA A 442 21.55 -27.93 -17.65
N ALA A 443 21.26 -29.11 -17.13
CA ALA A 443 20.84 -30.26 -17.91
C ALA A 443 19.32 -30.23 -18.16
N ILE A 444 18.88 -30.88 -19.25
CA ILE A 444 17.46 -31.06 -19.53
C ILE A 444 16.83 -31.80 -18.35
N GLY A 445 15.70 -31.28 -17.86
CA GLY A 445 15.00 -31.82 -16.69
C GLY A 445 15.41 -31.19 -15.35
N ASP A 446 16.46 -30.38 -15.28
CA ASP A 446 16.84 -29.70 -14.04
C ASP A 446 15.72 -28.75 -13.58
N PRO A 447 15.35 -28.76 -12.28
CA PRO A 447 14.26 -27.93 -11.79
C PRO A 447 14.64 -26.46 -11.81
N VAL A 448 13.80 -25.65 -12.45
CA VAL A 448 13.90 -24.19 -12.45
C VAL A 448 12.99 -23.64 -11.36
N LYS A 449 13.57 -22.88 -10.44
CA LYS A 449 12.87 -22.32 -9.29
C LYS A 449 12.67 -20.83 -9.44
N ALA A 450 11.56 -20.34 -8.89
CA ALA A 450 11.29 -18.93 -8.80
C ALA A 450 12.32 -18.26 -7.90
N VAL A 451 12.99 -17.24 -8.44
CA VAL A 451 14.05 -16.53 -7.73
C VAL A 451 13.54 -15.67 -6.59
N GLY A 452 12.24 -15.34 -6.61
CA GLY A 452 11.56 -14.54 -5.61
C GLY A 452 10.05 -14.66 -5.73
N TYR A 453 9.34 -14.17 -4.71
CA TYR A 453 7.89 -14.11 -4.70
C TYR A 453 7.34 -13.28 -5.88
N GLY A 454 6.30 -13.76 -6.56
CA GLY A 454 5.62 -12.97 -7.59
C GLY A 454 4.37 -13.64 -8.16
N LYS A 455 3.75 -12.98 -9.14
CA LYS A 455 2.62 -13.50 -9.91
C LYS A 455 3.08 -13.91 -11.30
N VAL A 456 2.68 -15.07 -11.77
CA VAL A 456 2.91 -15.47 -13.16
C VAL A 456 2.01 -14.62 -14.05
N ILE A 457 2.64 -13.82 -14.91
CA ILE A 457 1.92 -12.92 -15.84
C ILE A 457 1.99 -13.41 -17.28
N GLN A 458 2.78 -14.45 -17.55
CA GLN A 458 2.91 -15.01 -18.89
C GLN A 458 3.47 -16.44 -18.82
N VAL A 459 2.84 -17.35 -19.55
CA VAL A 459 3.27 -18.75 -19.71
C VAL A 459 3.14 -19.16 -21.17
N GLY A 460 4.08 -19.97 -21.66
CA GLY A 460 3.96 -20.69 -22.94
C GLY A 460 5.01 -20.31 -23.97
N TRP A 461 4.75 -20.65 -25.24
CA TRP A 461 5.70 -20.47 -26.34
C TRP A 461 5.86 -19.00 -26.75
N GLN A 462 7.10 -18.49 -26.74
CA GLN A 462 7.42 -17.07 -26.99
C GLN A 462 8.54 -16.91 -28.04
N GLY A 463 8.28 -17.38 -29.26
CA GLY A 463 9.19 -17.21 -30.39
C GLY A 463 10.56 -17.82 -30.13
N GLN A 464 11.63 -17.02 -30.20
CA GLN A 464 13.01 -17.47 -30.00
C GLN A 464 13.27 -17.95 -28.56
N TRP A 465 12.48 -17.51 -27.59
CA TRP A 465 12.60 -17.90 -26.18
C TRP A 465 12.08 -19.32 -25.89
N GLY A 466 11.36 -19.93 -26.83
CA GLY A 466 10.75 -21.24 -26.62
C GLY A 466 9.66 -21.19 -25.55
N GLN A 467 9.52 -22.25 -24.75
CA GLN A 467 8.64 -22.25 -23.59
C GLN A 467 9.20 -21.32 -22.51
N MET A 468 8.37 -20.40 -22.06
CA MET A 468 8.77 -19.30 -21.20
C MET A 468 7.77 -19.10 -20.06
N VAL A 469 8.29 -18.74 -18.90
CA VAL A 469 7.52 -18.22 -17.77
C VAL A 469 8.01 -16.82 -17.45
N THR A 470 7.08 -15.87 -17.31
CA THR A 470 7.37 -14.55 -16.77
C THR A 470 6.69 -14.39 -15.43
N VAL A 471 7.48 -14.09 -14.40
CA VAL A 471 6.99 -13.79 -13.06
C VAL A 471 7.12 -12.28 -12.84
N GLU A 472 6.00 -11.62 -12.58
CA GLU A 472 5.97 -10.25 -12.11
C GLU A 472 6.16 -10.22 -10.60
N HIS A 473 7.20 -9.51 -10.20
CA HIS A 473 7.50 -9.17 -8.83
C HIS A 473 7.03 -7.74 -8.55
N ARG A 474 7.42 -7.22 -7.40
CA ARG A 474 7.00 -5.89 -6.93
C ARG A 474 7.70 -4.78 -7.72
N PHE A 475 7.10 -3.58 -7.72
CA PHE A 475 7.62 -2.37 -8.39
C PHE A 475 7.93 -2.54 -9.89
N GLY A 476 7.16 -3.39 -10.58
CA GLY A 476 7.32 -3.61 -12.02
C GLY A 476 8.58 -4.38 -12.41
N LEU A 477 9.22 -5.04 -11.44
CA LEU A 477 10.32 -5.96 -11.67
C LEU A 477 9.76 -7.29 -12.20
N ARG A 478 10.31 -7.81 -13.28
CA ARG A 478 9.87 -9.08 -13.87
C ARG A 478 11.07 -9.98 -14.09
N THR A 479 10.91 -11.26 -13.80
CA THR A 479 11.87 -12.28 -14.18
C THR A 479 11.34 -13.14 -15.28
N VAL A 480 12.21 -13.51 -16.20
CA VAL A 480 11.91 -14.34 -17.35
C VAL A 480 12.77 -15.58 -17.27
N TYR A 481 12.12 -16.74 -17.41
CA TYR A 481 12.72 -18.07 -17.42
C TYR A 481 12.35 -18.69 -18.77
N ALA A 482 13.33 -18.84 -19.65
CA ALA A 482 13.11 -19.28 -21.02
C ALA A 482 13.83 -20.59 -21.34
N HIS A 483 13.50 -21.15 -22.50
CA HIS A 483 13.97 -22.44 -23.00
C HIS A 483 13.55 -23.65 -22.15
N LEU A 484 12.42 -23.55 -21.45
CA LEU A 484 11.90 -24.62 -20.60
C LEU A 484 11.41 -25.81 -21.45
N GLU A 485 11.30 -27.00 -20.88
CA GLU A 485 10.65 -28.15 -21.55
C GLU A 485 9.22 -28.33 -21.05
N ASN A 486 9.07 -28.49 -19.73
CA ASN A 486 7.76 -28.58 -19.07
C ASN A 486 7.60 -27.41 -18.11
N ILE A 487 6.47 -26.71 -18.22
CA ILE A 487 6.08 -25.64 -17.31
C ILE A 487 5.13 -26.23 -16.26
N LEU A 488 5.37 -25.90 -14.98
CA LEU A 488 4.64 -26.44 -13.83
C LEU A 488 3.62 -25.44 -13.23
N VAL A 489 3.49 -24.26 -13.85
CA VAL A 489 2.66 -23.14 -13.38
C VAL A 489 1.78 -22.61 -14.52
N ALA A 490 0.67 -21.98 -14.17
CA ALA A 490 -0.26 -21.32 -15.08
C ALA A 490 -0.20 -19.79 -14.96
N GLU A 491 -0.67 -19.09 -15.98
CA GLU A 491 -0.86 -17.65 -15.91
C GLU A 491 -1.87 -17.29 -14.81
N GLY A 492 -1.53 -16.32 -13.97
CA GLY A 492 -2.30 -15.94 -12.80
C GLY A 492 -1.83 -16.61 -11.50
N ASP A 493 -1.03 -17.68 -11.58
CA ASP A 493 -0.50 -18.36 -10.40
C ASP A 493 0.36 -17.44 -9.54
N LEU A 494 0.31 -17.67 -8.24
CA LEU A 494 1.05 -16.92 -7.25
C LEU A 494 2.17 -17.80 -6.73
N ILE A 495 3.40 -17.31 -6.83
CA ILE A 495 4.60 -18.11 -6.71
C ILE A 495 5.39 -17.68 -5.50
N LYS A 496 5.80 -18.65 -4.67
CA LYS A 496 6.73 -18.44 -3.56
C LYS A 496 8.18 -18.55 -4.02
N THR A 497 9.09 -17.88 -3.32
CA THR A 497 10.54 -18.04 -3.56
C THR A 497 10.93 -19.52 -3.45
N GLY A 498 11.65 -20.04 -4.44
CA GLY A 498 12.09 -21.44 -4.47
C GLY A 498 11.06 -22.44 -5.01
N GLN A 499 9.82 -22.02 -5.27
CA GLN A 499 8.81 -22.87 -5.90
C GLN A 499 9.24 -23.25 -7.32
N ALA A 500 9.00 -24.50 -7.71
CA ALA A 500 9.31 -24.96 -9.06
C ALA A 500 8.37 -24.30 -10.08
N LEU A 501 8.97 -23.68 -11.09
CA LEU A 501 8.27 -23.05 -12.22
C LEU A 501 8.17 -23.99 -13.43
N GLY A 502 9.15 -24.87 -13.56
CA GLY A 502 9.34 -25.72 -14.72
C GLY A 502 10.64 -26.49 -14.62
N VAL A 503 11.02 -27.10 -15.74
CA VAL A 503 12.32 -27.75 -15.89
C VAL A 503 13.06 -27.19 -17.10
N VAL A 504 14.38 -27.16 -17.00
CA VAL A 504 15.27 -26.75 -18.10
C VAL A 504 15.02 -27.66 -19.30
N GLY A 505 15.00 -27.06 -20.49
CA GLY A 505 14.83 -27.75 -21.75
C GLY A 505 15.77 -27.23 -22.82
N SER A 506 15.36 -27.42 -24.07
CA SER A 506 16.04 -26.90 -25.25
C SER A 506 15.03 -26.40 -26.28
N THR A 507 14.03 -25.65 -25.83
CA THR A 507 12.96 -25.12 -26.68
C THR A 507 13.29 -23.72 -27.21
N GLY A 508 12.77 -23.36 -28.39
CA GLY A 508 13.08 -22.08 -29.04
C GLY A 508 14.38 -22.13 -29.83
N VAL A 509 15.14 -21.03 -29.83
CA VAL A 509 16.44 -20.94 -30.51
C VAL A 509 17.54 -21.07 -29.46
N THR A 510 18.07 -22.29 -29.31
CA THR A 510 19.16 -22.61 -28.39
C THR A 510 20.29 -23.35 -29.09
N PHE A 511 21.49 -23.28 -28.52
CA PHE A 511 22.67 -24.04 -28.98
C PHE A 511 23.06 -25.16 -27.99
N GLY A 512 22.15 -25.50 -27.07
CA GLY A 512 22.36 -26.48 -26.02
C GLY A 512 21.30 -26.38 -24.92
N SER A 513 21.49 -27.14 -23.85
CA SER A 513 20.65 -27.10 -22.65
C SER A 513 21.18 -26.05 -21.67
N TYR A 514 20.36 -25.06 -21.36
CA TYR A 514 20.63 -24.01 -20.37
C TYR A 514 19.33 -23.30 -20.00
N LEU A 515 19.32 -22.64 -18.85
CA LEU A 515 18.28 -21.68 -18.50
C LEU A 515 18.69 -20.30 -19.01
N HIS A 516 17.86 -19.68 -19.85
CA HIS A 516 17.96 -18.23 -20.03
C HIS A 516 17.19 -17.52 -18.92
N PHE A 517 17.89 -16.72 -18.13
CA PHE A 517 17.32 -15.94 -17.04
C PHE A 517 17.52 -14.45 -17.30
N ALA A 518 16.42 -13.69 -17.33
CA ALA A 518 16.45 -12.25 -17.55
C ALA A 518 15.63 -11.49 -16.51
N VAL A 519 16.03 -10.23 -16.30
CA VAL A 519 15.37 -9.32 -15.36
C VAL A 519 14.95 -8.07 -16.12
N LEU A 520 13.69 -7.69 -16.01
CA LEU A 520 13.17 -6.40 -16.48
C LEU A 520 12.86 -5.52 -15.29
N GLN A 521 13.45 -4.34 -15.24
CA GLN A 521 13.10 -3.30 -14.28
C GLN A 521 12.54 -2.11 -15.06
N HIS A 522 11.31 -1.68 -14.73
CA HIS A 522 10.65 -0.56 -15.41
C HIS A 522 10.64 -0.70 -16.95
N TYR A 523 10.28 -1.88 -17.46
CA TYR A 523 10.26 -2.22 -18.89
C TYR A 523 11.62 -2.19 -19.60
N ARG A 524 12.73 -2.10 -18.86
CA ARG A 524 14.08 -2.17 -19.39
C ARG A 524 14.75 -3.45 -18.92
N TRP A 525 15.37 -4.17 -19.85
CA TRP A 525 16.27 -5.27 -19.52
C TRP A 525 17.46 -4.71 -18.74
N VAL A 526 17.70 -5.28 -17.57
CA VAL A 526 18.82 -4.92 -16.68
C VAL A 526 19.69 -6.14 -16.45
N ASP A 527 20.93 -5.90 -16.02
CA ASP A 527 21.84 -6.97 -15.65
C ASP A 527 21.22 -7.80 -14.50
N PRO A 528 21.04 -9.12 -14.65
CA PRO A 528 20.55 -9.97 -13.56
C PRO A 528 21.53 -10.14 -12.40
N LYS A 529 22.83 -9.86 -12.61
CA LYS A 529 23.89 -10.16 -11.62
C LYS A 529 23.75 -9.45 -10.28
N PRO A 530 23.41 -8.14 -10.21
CA PRO A 530 23.17 -7.45 -8.95
C PRO A 530 22.05 -8.07 -8.12
N PHE A 531 21.14 -8.84 -8.73
CA PHE A 531 20.02 -9.48 -8.07
C PHE A 531 20.39 -10.88 -7.54
N LEU A 532 21.23 -11.67 -8.23
CA LEU A 532 21.63 -12.99 -7.71
C LEU A 532 22.93 -12.91 -6.89
N LYS A 533 22.92 -12.21 -5.75
CA LYS A 533 24.13 -12.02 -4.91
C LYS A 533 24.69 -13.32 -4.33
N GLU A 534 23.84 -14.34 -4.13
CA GLU A 534 24.23 -15.67 -3.67
C GLU A 534 24.82 -16.56 -4.78
N TRP A 535 24.80 -16.10 -6.03
CA TRP A 535 25.32 -16.85 -7.16
C TRP A 535 26.84 -16.76 -7.22
N GLY A 536 27.52 -17.91 -7.27
CA GLY A 536 28.96 -17.97 -7.43
C GLY A 536 29.35 -17.72 -8.88
N TRP A 537 29.29 -16.46 -9.33
CA TRP A 537 29.61 -16.04 -10.71
C TRP A 537 31.01 -16.48 -11.13
N ARG A 538 31.10 -17.69 -11.68
CA ARG A 538 32.32 -18.18 -12.32
C ARG A 538 32.24 -17.80 -13.80
N PRO A 539 33.28 -17.15 -14.35
CA PRO A 539 33.33 -16.94 -15.79
C PRO A 539 33.25 -18.30 -16.51
N PRO A 540 32.76 -18.34 -17.75
CA PRO A 540 32.75 -19.56 -18.54
C PRO A 540 34.15 -20.19 -18.52
N ALA A 541 34.23 -21.51 -18.39
CA ALA A 541 35.46 -22.21 -18.71
C ALA A 541 35.89 -21.77 -20.12
N GLU A 542 37.20 -21.51 -20.33
CA GLU A 542 37.71 -21.05 -21.63
C GLU A 542 37.03 -21.81 -22.77
N PRO A 543 36.59 -21.12 -23.84
CA PRO A 543 35.93 -21.81 -24.94
C PRO A 543 36.85 -22.93 -25.40
N VAL A 544 36.33 -24.17 -25.38
CA VAL A 544 36.96 -25.27 -26.08
C VAL A 544 37.04 -24.82 -27.53
N ARG A 545 38.23 -24.37 -27.95
CA ARG A 545 38.48 -24.02 -29.34
C ARG A 545 38.13 -25.27 -30.16
N PRO A 546 37.40 -25.13 -31.27
CA PRO A 546 37.11 -26.26 -32.14
C PRO A 546 38.39 -26.97 -32.59
#